data_AF-A0A9D6PXM0-F1
#
_entry.id   AF-A0A9D6PXM0-F1
#
_cell.length_a   1.000
_cell.length_b   1.000
_cell.length_c   1.000
_cell.angle_alpha   90.00
_cell.angle_beta   90.00
_cell.angle_gamma   90.00
#
_symmetry.space_group_name_H-M   'P 1'
#
loop_
_entity.id
_entity.type
_entity.pdbx_description
1 polymer ?
#
loop_
_entity_poly.entity_id
_entity_poly.type
_entity_poly.pdbx_seq_one_letter_code
_entity_poly.pdbx_strand_id
1 'polypeptide(L)'
;MANKLKQNWSDLSAAALSEQAVRALHQPAENFRLYLNAYEAGQTFTIKAGHDFVLYLLNGACKITVAGAALEIAAGELIALAAGSYACTAATDGVQLVKVFSRV
;
A
#
# COMPACT_ATOMS: atom_id res chain seq x y z
N MET A 1 -23.13 2.66 -3.79
CA MET A 1 -22.00 3.55 -4.14
C MET A 1 -20.75 2.71 -4.24
N ALA A 2 -20.06 2.72 -5.38
CA ALA A 2 -18.89 1.86 -5.58
C ALA A 2 -17.77 2.26 -4.61
N ASN A 3 -17.41 1.30 -3.75
CA ASN A 3 -16.42 1.41 -2.69
C ASN A 3 -15.01 1.56 -3.31
N LYS A 4 -14.62 2.78 -3.72
CA LYS A 4 -13.29 3.07 -4.29
C LYS A 4 -12.22 3.16 -3.19
N LEU A 5 -12.06 2.12 -2.37
CA LEU A 5 -10.89 2.02 -1.49
C LEU A 5 -9.61 1.75 -2.33
N LYS A 6 -9.74 1.00 -3.42
CA LYS A 6 -8.63 0.57 -4.28
C LYS A 6 -8.56 1.40 -5.56
N GLN A 7 -7.35 1.73 -6.00
CA GLN A 7 -7.07 2.51 -7.22
C GLN A 7 -5.87 1.91 -7.97
N ASN A 8 -5.80 2.12 -9.29
CA ASN A 8 -4.62 1.73 -10.07
C ASN A 8 -3.61 2.88 -10.10
N TRP A 9 -2.33 2.55 -10.03
CA TRP A 9 -1.23 3.51 -10.18
C TRP A 9 -1.26 4.22 -11.54
N SER A 10 -1.62 3.50 -12.59
CA SER A 10 -1.74 4.06 -13.95
C SER A 10 -2.76 5.20 -14.07
N ASP A 11 -3.71 5.28 -13.13
CA ASP A 11 -4.68 6.37 -13.08
C ASP A 11 -4.06 7.66 -12.49
N LEU A 12 -2.92 7.55 -11.79
CA LEU A 12 -2.22 8.66 -11.12
C LEU A 12 -0.95 9.08 -11.86
N SER A 13 -0.28 8.15 -12.54
CA SER A 13 1.03 8.41 -13.16
C SER A 13 1.27 7.52 -14.38
N ALA A 14 1.89 8.09 -15.40
CA ALA A 14 2.38 7.37 -16.57
C ALA A 14 3.73 6.67 -16.33
N ALA A 15 4.43 6.98 -15.22
CA ALA A 15 5.69 6.33 -14.89
C ALA A 15 5.45 4.89 -14.40
N ALA A 16 6.42 3.99 -14.61
CA ALA A 16 6.36 2.67 -14.00
C ALA A 16 6.36 2.77 -12.47
N LEU A 17 5.52 1.98 -11.80
CA LEU A 17 5.44 1.98 -10.34
C LEU A 17 6.76 1.49 -9.75
N SER A 18 7.36 2.32 -8.89
CA SER A 18 8.58 2.03 -8.15
C SER A 18 8.63 2.89 -6.88
N GLU A 19 9.51 2.56 -5.94
CA GLU A 19 9.70 3.39 -4.74
C GLU A 19 10.08 4.83 -5.12
N GLN A 20 10.94 5.01 -6.13
CA GLN A 20 11.36 6.34 -6.61
C GLN A 20 10.19 7.11 -7.22
N ALA A 21 9.34 6.45 -8.03
CA ALA A 21 8.17 7.08 -8.62
C ALA A 21 7.14 7.48 -7.54
N VAL A 22 6.94 6.65 -6.52
CA VAL A 22 6.07 6.98 -5.38
C VAL A 22 6.67 8.18 -4.63
N ARG A 23 7.97 8.17 -4.34
CA ARG A 23 8.65 9.29 -3.66
C ARG A 23 8.56 10.60 -4.47
N ALA A 24 8.62 10.53 -5.79
CA ALA A 24 8.48 11.69 -6.67
C ALA A 24 7.05 12.25 -6.66
N LEU A 25 6.03 11.40 -6.52
CA LEU A 25 4.62 11.81 -6.41
C LEU A 25 4.34 12.58 -5.10
N HIS A 26 5.02 12.22 -4.00
CA HIS A 26 4.77 12.80 -2.67
C HIS A 26 5.77 13.92 -2.34
N GLN A 27 5.39 15.16 -2.69
CA GLN A 27 6.19 16.36 -2.48
C GLN A 27 5.45 17.42 -1.64
N PRO A 28 6.16 18.22 -0.84
CA PRO A 28 7.60 18.11 -0.56
C PRO A 28 7.91 16.89 0.34
N ALA A 29 9.07 16.26 0.14
CA ALA A 29 9.43 15.00 0.81
C ALA A 29 9.41 15.08 2.36
N GLU A 30 9.63 16.27 2.92
CA GLU A 30 9.57 16.52 4.37
C GLU A 30 8.18 16.32 4.97
N ASN A 31 7.12 16.45 4.17
CA ASN A 31 5.74 16.23 4.58
C ASN A 31 5.37 14.74 4.62
N PHE A 32 6.28 13.84 4.25
CA PHE A 32 5.95 12.42 4.16
C PHE A 32 6.99 11.53 4.84
N ARG A 33 6.56 10.32 5.21
CA ARG A 33 7.44 9.22 5.59
C ARG A 33 7.08 8.00 4.76
N LEU A 34 8.10 7.38 4.19
CA LEU A 34 7.94 6.32 3.22
C LEU A 34 8.71 5.09 3.70
N TYR A 35 8.04 3.94 3.73
CA TYR A 35 8.60 2.68 4.21
C TYR A 35 8.41 1.60 3.15
N LEU A 36 9.52 1.08 2.63
CA LEU A 36 9.55 -0.09 1.77
C LEU A 36 9.62 -1.35 2.65
N ASN A 37 8.73 -2.29 2.42
CA ASN A 37 8.75 -3.60 3.08
C ASN A 37 8.55 -4.71 2.05
N ALA A 38 9.15 -5.86 2.33
CA ALA A 38 8.96 -7.08 1.57
C ALA A 38 8.58 -8.21 2.53
N TYR A 39 7.73 -9.11 2.07
CA TYR A 39 7.28 -10.27 2.82
C TYR A 39 7.29 -11.50 1.91
N GLU A 40 7.65 -12.64 2.50
CA GLU A 40 7.74 -13.92 1.80
C GLU A 40 6.36 -14.48 1.46
N ALA A 41 6.33 -15.44 0.54
CA ALA A 41 5.10 -16.10 0.12
C ALA A 41 4.32 -16.71 1.30
N GLY A 42 3.02 -16.41 1.37
CA GLY A 42 2.15 -16.90 2.44
C GLY A 42 2.41 -16.28 3.82
N GLN A 43 3.40 -15.39 3.96
CA GLN A 43 3.70 -14.75 5.23
C GLN A 43 2.54 -13.87 5.68
N THR A 44 2.13 -14.05 6.93
CA THR A 44 1.17 -13.16 7.60
C THR A 44 1.91 -12.03 8.29
N PHE A 45 1.36 -10.83 8.19
CA PHE A 45 1.93 -9.65 8.83
C PHE A 45 0.83 -8.65 9.20
N THR A 46 1.13 -7.79 10.17
CA THR A 46 0.19 -6.76 10.62
C THR A 46 0.77 -5.39 10.34
N ILE A 47 0.01 -4.54 9.65
CA ILE A 47 0.34 -3.13 9.49
C ILE A 47 -0.35 -2.36 10.62
N LYS A 48 0.44 -1.79 11.54
CA LYS A 48 -0.03 -0.87 12.58
C LYS A 48 0.31 0.56 12.18
N ALA A 49 -0.69 1.42 12.11
CA ALA A 49 -0.58 2.79 11.66
C ALA A 49 -1.27 3.73 12.66
N GLY A 50 -0.53 4.71 13.18
CA GLY A 50 -1.08 5.76 14.06
C GLY A 50 -1.70 6.93 13.29
N HIS A 51 -1.52 6.97 11.97
CA HIS A 51 -2.02 8.02 11.07
C HIS A 51 -2.52 7.37 9.79
N ASP A 52 -3.34 8.10 9.06
CA ASP A 52 -3.78 7.73 7.71
C ASP A 52 -2.58 7.58 6.78
N PHE A 53 -2.67 6.62 5.86
CA PHE A 53 -1.57 6.27 4.98
C PHE A 53 -2.07 5.70 3.66
N VAL A 54 -1.19 5.73 2.67
CA VAL A 54 -1.41 5.07 1.39
C VAL A 54 -0.45 3.90 1.26
N LEU A 55 -0.99 2.74 0.89
CA LEU A 55 -0.25 1.52 0.63
C LEU A 55 -0.19 1.29 -0.88
N TYR A 56 1.02 1.18 -1.44
CA TYR A 56 1.28 0.85 -2.84
C TYR A 56 1.88 -0.54 -2.92
N LEU A 57 1.37 -1.42 -3.79
CA LEU A 57 2.05 -2.69 -4.08
C LEU A 57 2.94 -2.55 -5.31
N LEU A 58 4.24 -2.74 -5.09
CA LEU A 58 5.25 -2.70 -6.15
C LEU A 58 5.35 -4.04 -6.87
N ASN A 59 5.25 -5.15 -6.12
CA ASN A 59 5.36 -6.50 -6.65
C ASN A 59 4.48 -7.48 -5.86
N GLY A 60 4.06 -8.55 -6.53
CA GLY A 60 3.24 -9.61 -5.95
C GLY A 60 1.84 -9.12 -5.60
N ALA A 61 1.20 -9.80 -4.64
CA ALA A 61 -0.12 -9.44 -4.16
C ALA A 61 -0.26 -9.77 -2.67
N CYS A 62 -1.20 -9.12 -2.00
CA CYS A 62 -1.59 -9.51 -0.64
C CYS A 62 -3.08 -9.35 -0.42
N LYS A 63 -3.61 -10.16 0.50
CA LYS A 63 -4.94 -9.97 1.07
C LYS A 63 -4.83 -9.15 2.34
N ILE A 64 -5.64 -8.11 2.45
CA ILE A 64 -5.73 -7.23 3.62
C ILE A 64 -7.17 -7.23 4.14
N THR A 65 -7.35 -7.32 5.45
CA THR A 65 -8.68 -7.20 6.07
C THR A 65 -8.95 -5.76 6.46
N VAL A 66 -9.96 -5.14 5.85
CA VAL A 66 -10.41 -3.77 6.11
C VAL A 66 -11.88 -3.79 6.52
N ALA A 67 -12.19 -3.26 7.70
CA ALA A 67 -13.57 -3.23 8.24
C ALA A 67 -14.27 -4.60 8.22
N GLY A 68 -13.53 -5.69 8.47
CA GLY A 68 -14.04 -7.06 8.48
C GLY A 68 -14.18 -7.71 7.10
N ALA A 69 -13.91 -6.99 6.01
CA ALA A 69 -13.89 -7.54 4.66
C ALA A 69 -12.46 -7.80 4.19
N ALA A 70 -12.22 -8.96 3.59
CA ALA A 70 -10.96 -9.25 2.91
C ALA A 70 -10.94 -8.56 1.55
N LEU A 71 -9.89 -7.78 1.29
CA LEU A 71 -9.62 -7.14 0.02
C LEU A 71 -8.29 -7.64 -0.53
N GLU A 72 -8.26 -7.98 -1.81
CA GLU A 72 -7.04 -8.32 -2.51
C GLU A 72 -6.49 -7.09 -3.23
N ILE A 73 -5.19 -6.87 -3.07
CA ILE A 73 -4.46 -5.78 -3.71
C ILE A 73 -3.18 -6.36 -4.32
N ALA A 74 -2.94 -6.04 -5.59
CA ALA A 74 -1.86 -6.58 -6.40
C ALA A 74 -0.90 -5.47 -6.86
N ALA A 75 0.23 -5.89 -7.42
CA ALA A 75 1.22 -4.99 -8.00
C ALA A 75 0.58 -3.99 -8.99
N GLY A 76 0.95 -2.72 -8.87
CA GLY A 76 0.36 -1.64 -9.65
C GLY A 76 -0.90 -1.02 -9.03
N GLU A 77 -1.41 -1.57 -7.92
CA GLU A 77 -2.55 -1.01 -7.21
C GLU A 77 -2.14 -0.30 -5.91
N LEU A 78 -3.01 0.59 -5.45
CA LEU A 78 -2.88 1.28 -4.17
C LEU A 78 -4.21 1.37 -3.41
N ILE A 79 -4.11 1.57 -2.11
CA ILE A 79 -5.23 1.80 -1.20
C ILE A 79 -4.90 2.90 -0.20
N ALA A 80 -5.86 3.80 0.04
CA ALA A 80 -5.81 4.73 1.16
C ALA A 80 -6.50 4.08 2.37
N LEU A 81 -5.81 4.09 3.50
CA LEU A 81 -6.27 3.48 4.75
C LEU A 81 -6.19 4.51 5.87
N ALA A 82 -7.18 4.48 6.75
CA ALA A 82 -7.16 5.27 7.96
C ALA A 82 -6.10 4.74 8.96
N ALA A 83 -5.83 5.49 10.03
CA ALA A 83 -5.13 4.95 11.18
C ALA A 83 -5.81 3.67 11.71
N GLY A 84 -5.02 2.65 12.05
CA GLY A 84 -5.57 1.35 12.45
C GLY A 84 -4.56 0.21 12.46
N SER A 85 -5.08 -1.01 12.60
CA SER A 85 -4.32 -2.25 12.58
C SER A 85 -4.92 -3.21 11.57
N TYR A 86 -4.15 -3.54 10.53
CA TYR A 86 -4.61 -4.32 9.40
C TYR A 86 -3.87 -5.64 9.29
N ALA A 87 -4.61 -6.75 9.36
CA ALA A 87 -4.06 -8.07 9.12
C ALA A 87 -3.89 -8.29 7.62
N CYS A 88 -2.69 -8.71 7.23
CA CYS A 88 -2.32 -8.95 5.85
C CYS A 88 -1.73 -10.36 5.68
N THR A 89 -1.85 -10.89 4.47
CA THR A 89 -1.20 -12.15 4.08
C THR A 89 -0.66 -11.99 2.66
N ALA A 90 0.65 -12.19 2.50
CA ALA A 90 1.31 -12.21 1.20
C ALA A 90 0.82 -13.39 0.36
N ALA A 91 0.60 -13.17 -0.93
CA ALA A 91 0.24 -14.22 -1.88
C ALA A 91 1.44 -15.15 -2.16
N THR A 92 1.29 -16.05 -3.12
CA THR A 92 2.25 -17.14 -3.42
C THR A 92 3.61 -16.69 -3.91
N ASP A 93 3.72 -15.47 -4.45
CA ASP A 93 4.96 -14.94 -5.02
C ASP A 93 5.67 -13.95 -4.08
N GLY A 94 5.23 -13.90 -2.80
CA GLY A 94 5.60 -12.85 -1.87
C GLY A 94 4.96 -11.52 -2.24
N VAL A 95 5.34 -10.46 -1.52
CA VAL A 95 4.84 -9.10 -1.81
C VAL A 95 5.90 -8.07 -1.46
N GLN A 96 6.01 -7.04 -2.30
CA GLN A 96 6.77 -5.83 -1.99
C GLN A 96 5.84 -4.63 -1.99
N LEU A 97 5.89 -3.85 -0.92
CA LEU A 97 4.95 -2.77 -0.67
C LEU A 97 5.64 -1.51 -0.15
N VAL A 98 5.04 -0.36 -0.46
CA VAL A 98 5.43 0.94 0.06
C VAL A 98 4.28 1.52 0.87
N LYS A 99 4.57 1.93 2.10
CA LYS A 99 3.65 2.71 2.94
C LYS A 99 4.08 4.17 2.94
N VAL A 100 3.16 5.07 2.61
CA VAL A 100 3.37 6.52 2.66
C VAL A 100 2.46 7.11 3.73
N PHE A 101 3.06 7.77 4.71
CA PHE A 101 2.36 8.51 5.76
C PHE A 101 2.58 10.00 5.55
N SER A 102 1.51 10.79 5.58
CA SER A 102 1.61 12.24 5.68
C SER A 102 2.03 12.60 7.11
N ARG A 103 3.01 13.51 7.24
CA ARG A 103 3.33 14.14 8.51
C ARG A 103 2.28 15.23 8.71
N VAL A 104 1.30 14.93 9.56
CA VAL A 104 0.35 15.91 10.09
C VAL A 104 1.10 16.96 10.91
#